data_AF-A0A7X8GK44-F1
#
_entry.id   AF-A0A7X8GK44-F1
#
_cell.length_a   1.000
_cell.length_b   1.000
_cell.length_c   1.000
_cell.angle_alpha   90.00
_cell.angle_beta   90.00
_cell.angle_gamma   90.00
#
_symmetry.space_group_name_H-M   'P 1'
#
loop_
_entity.id
_entity.type
_entity.pdbx_description
1 polymer ?
#
loop_
_entity_poly.entity_id
_entity_poly.type
_entity_poly.pdbx_seq_one_letter_code
_entity_poly.pdbx_strand_id
1 'polypeptide(L)'
;APAAPAAPAAPAPAAPAAPAAKPAEPAAVAPRATGEDGPYVTPLVRKMAADNGVDLNSITGTGVGGRIRKQDVLAAAEAAKEAARKAAEPPAPAPAPAAPAAPAAKPAPDESGKRGTTEKMSRLRSIIAGRMVESLQTAAQLTATVEVDLTAISKLRGKVKDEFRRREGTGLTYLAFISKAATEALKAFPAINASIDGGNVVYHDAEHLGIAVDTPRGLIVPVIKNAGDLNVGGIAKQISDLAARGRDNKLGPDELSGATFTITNYGSAGTLFDTPVINQPNSGILGTGALVKRPVVVSDQFGNDTIAIRDMMYISLTYDHRLIDGAVAARFLSAIKARLEEGAFGGEFGL
;
A
#
# COMPACT_ATOMS: atom_id res chain seq x y z
N ALA A 1 -32.45 -55.33 -6.94
CA ALA A 1 -33.66 -54.70 -7.53
C ALA A 1 -33.95 -53.42 -6.76
N PRO A 2 -33.91 -52.24 -7.40
CA PRO A 2 -34.17 -50.96 -6.74
C PRO A 2 -35.66 -50.65 -6.72
N ALA A 3 -36.13 -50.02 -5.64
CA ALA A 3 -37.49 -49.50 -5.52
C ALA A 3 -37.45 -47.98 -5.76
N ALA A 4 -38.11 -47.54 -6.84
CA ALA A 4 -38.30 -46.15 -7.20
C ALA A 4 -39.58 -45.60 -6.54
N PRO A 5 -39.58 -44.37 -6.00
CA PRO A 5 -40.81 -43.68 -5.62
C PRO A 5 -41.38 -42.84 -6.77
N ALA A 6 -42.72 -42.77 -6.77
CA ALA A 6 -43.58 -42.17 -7.77
C ALA A 6 -43.63 -40.63 -7.75
N ALA A 7 -43.98 -40.07 -8.91
CA ALA A 7 -44.27 -38.65 -9.15
C ALA A 7 -45.70 -38.26 -8.74
N PRO A 8 -45.92 -36.97 -8.45
CA PRO A 8 -47.21 -36.32 -8.76
C PRO A 8 -47.07 -35.08 -9.66
N ALA A 9 -48.18 -34.80 -10.35
CA ALA A 9 -48.34 -33.92 -11.50
C ALA A 9 -48.44 -32.40 -11.20
N ALA A 10 -48.28 -31.63 -12.28
CA ALA A 10 -48.32 -30.17 -12.38
C ALA A 10 -49.71 -29.53 -12.22
N PRO A 11 -49.75 -28.21 -11.96
CA PRO A 11 -50.70 -27.32 -12.61
C PRO A 11 -50.03 -26.14 -13.36
N ALA A 12 -50.78 -25.66 -14.36
CA ALA A 12 -50.44 -24.73 -15.44
C ALA A 12 -50.46 -23.22 -15.00
N PRO A 13 -50.09 -22.27 -15.90
CA PRO A 13 -49.39 -21.02 -15.56
C PRO A 13 -50.29 -19.79 -15.33
N ALA A 14 -49.83 -18.87 -14.47
CA ALA A 14 -50.40 -17.54 -14.29
C ALA A 14 -49.58 -16.47 -15.05
N ALA A 15 -50.31 -15.56 -15.72
CA ALA A 15 -49.85 -14.50 -16.61
C ALA A 15 -49.14 -13.33 -15.87
N PRO A 16 -48.39 -12.46 -16.60
CA PRO A 16 -47.32 -11.65 -16.05
C PRO A 16 -47.77 -10.29 -15.48
N ALA A 17 -47.11 -9.90 -14.38
CA ALA A 17 -47.20 -8.57 -13.77
C ALA A 17 -46.25 -7.55 -14.45
N ALA A 18 -46.75 -6.33 -14.58
CA ALA A 18 -46.11 -5.20 -15.25
C ALA A 18 -44.79 -4.72 -14.59
N PRO A 19 -43.76 -4.32 -15.36
CA PRO A 19 -42.56 -3.68 -14.81
C PRO A 19 -42.73 -2.16 -14.66
N ALA A 20 -42.30 -1.65 -13.51
CA ALA A 20 -42.19 -0.24 -13.19
C ALA A 20 -41.05 0.46 -13.96
N ALA A 21 -41.31 1.73 -14.31
CA ALA A 21 -40.50 2.59 -15.17
C ALA A 21 -39.17 3.05 -14.56
N LYS A 22 -38.12 3.11 -15.39
CA LYS A 22 -36.84 3.79 -15.13
C LYS A 22 -36.88 5.24 -15.67
N PRO A 23 -36.30 6.23 -14.97
CA PRO A 23 -36.22 7.62 -15.44
C PRO A 23 -35.36 7.80 -16.69
N ALA A 24 -35.88 8.60 -17.63
CA ALA A 24 -35.25 8.95 -18.90
C ALA A 24 -34.41 10.23 -18.81
N GLU A 25 -33.29 10.19 -19.50
CA GLU A 25 -32.30 11.23 -19.75
C GLU A 25 -32.86 12.30 -20.71
N PRO A 26 -32.70 13.62 -20.47
CA PRO A 26 -33.21 14.64 -21.38
C PRO A 26 -32.33 14.79 -22.62
N ALA A 27 -32.97 14.63 -23.79
CA ALA A 27 -32.41 14.84 -25.11
C ALA A 27 -32.07 16.31 -25.39
N ALA A 28 -30.95 16.52 -26.09
CA ALA A 28 -30.54 17.78 -26.68
C ALA A 28 -31.53 18.26 -27.74
N VAL A 29 -31.94 19.53 -27.63
CA VAL A 29 -32.79 20.22 -28.61
C VAL A 29 -31.91 21.05 -29.55
N ALA A 30 -32.04 20.81 -30.84
CA ALA A 30 -31.38 21.56 -31.91
C ALA A 30 -31.90 23.02 -32.01
N PRO A 31 -31.07 23.98 -32.44
CA PRO A 31 -31.47 25.38 -32.52
C PRO A 31 -32.36 25.64 -33.75
N ARG A 32 -33.45 26.39 -33.53
CA ARG A 32 -34.33 26.89 -34.59
C ARG A 32 -33.93 28.33 -34.91
N ALA A 33 -33.63 28.58 -36.19
CA ALA A 33 -33.33 29.91 -36.71
C ALA A 33 -34.59 30.80 -36.80
N THR A 34 -34.44 32.04 -36.34
CA THR A 34 -35.28 33.22 -36.64
C THR A 34 -34.31 34.40 -36.66
N GLY A 35 -34.02 35.01 -37.80
CA GLY A 35 -34.83 36.06 -38.39
C GLY A 35 -34.28 37.43 -37.95
N GLU A 36 -33.61 38.14 -38.86
CA GLU A 36 -33.03 39.46 -38.67
C GLU A 36 -34.11 40.49 -38.28
N ASP A 37 -34.16 40.85 -37.00
CA ASP A 37 -34.66 42.15 -36.50
C ASP A 37 -34.26 42.28 -35.02
N GLY A 38 -33.35 43.22 -34.71
CA GLY A 38 -32.92 43.48 -33.34
C GLY A 38 -34.08 43.90 -32.43
N PRO A 39 -33.98 43.69 -31.11
CA PRO A 39 -35.08 43.99 -30.18
C PRO A 39 -35.59 45.42 -30.34
N TYR A 40 -36.91 45.61 -30.39
CA TYR A 40 -37.51 46.94 -30.53
C TYR A 40 -37.32 47.74 -29.25
N VAL A 41 -36.35 48.66 -29.27
CA VAL A 41 -35.94 49.48 -28.12
C VAL A 41 -36.30 50.95 -28.35
N THR A 42 -36.88 51.61 -27.35
CA THR A 42 -37.16 53.05 -27.41
C THR A 42 -35.87 53.88 -27.34
N PRO A 43 -35.78 55.06 -27.99
CA PRO A 43 -34.54 55.85 -28.06
C PRO A 43 -33.89 56.17 -26.71
N LEU A 44 -34.71 56.33 -25.66
CA LEU A 44 -34.26 56.58 -24.30
C LEU A 44 -33.49 55.39 -23.68
N VAL A 45 -33.93 54.16 -23.96
CA VAL A 45 -33.31 52.94 -23.46
C VAL A 45 -32.00 52.66 -24.21
N ARG A 46 -31.92 52.98 -25.50
CA ARG A 46 -30.69 52.90 -26.28
C ARG A 46 -29.60 53.85 -25.77
N LYS A 47 -29.98 55.11 -25.48
CA LYS A 47 -29.05 56.08 -24.89
C LYS A 47 -28.57 55.62 -23.51
N MET A 48 -29.48 55.13 -22.67
CA MET A 48 -29.14 54.69 -21.31
C MET A 48 -28.25 53.44 -21.28
N ALA A 49 -28.42 52.52 -22.23
CA ALA A 49 -27.56 51.36 -22.36
C ALA A 49 -26.13 51.75 -22.82
N ALA A 50 -26.02 52.69 -23.77
CA ALA A 50 -24.72 53.23 -24.18
C ALA A 50 -24.02 53.96 -23.02
N ASP A 51 -24.73 54.79 -22.25
CA ASP A 51 -24.18 55.54 -21.11
C ASP A 51 -23.71 54.61 -19.97
N ASN A 52 -24.28 53.41 -19.84
CA ASN A 52 -23.91 52.43 -18.81
C ASN A 52 -23.04 51.28 -19.35
N GLY A 53 -22.63 51.33 -20.62
CA GLY A 53 -21.79 50.29 -21.24
C GLY A 53 -22.46 48.91 -21.33
N VAL A 54 -23.79 48.86 -21.39
CA VAL A 54 -24.55 47.60 -21.40
C VAL A 54 -24.96 47.24 -22.83
N ASP A 55 -24.64 46.02 -23.26
CA ASP A 55 -25.10 45.51 -24.55
C ASP A 55 -26.57 45.08 -24.48
N LEU A 56 -27.43 45.74 -25.27
CA LEU A 56 -28.86 45.47 -25.32
C LEU A 56 -29.21 44.07 -25.82
N ASN A 57 -28.33 43.42 -26.60
CA ASN A 57 -28.54 42.06 -27.06
C ASN A 57 -28.33 41.00 -25.95
N SER A 58 -27.65 41.40 -24.87
CA SER A 58 -27.42 40.55 -23.69
C SER A 58 -28.56 40.63 -22.65
N ILE A 59 -29.54 41.52 -22.86
CA ILE A 59 -30.64 41.76 -21.94
C ILE A 59 -31.92 41.12 -22.47
N THR A 60 -32.55 40.28 -21.65
CA THR A 60 -33.92 39.82 -21.90
C THR A 60 -34.90 40.84 -21.32
N GLY A 61 -35.65 41.55 -22.19
CA GLY A 61 -36.57 42.60 -21.77
C GLY A 61 -37.82 42.08 -21.07
N THR A 62 -38.24 42.74 -19.99
CA THR A 62 -39.40 42.33 -19.16
C THR A 62 -40.72 43.01 -19.57
N GLY A 63 -40.69 43.90 -20.56
CA GLY A 63 -41.87 44.62 -21.04
C GLY A 63 -42.81 43.77 -21.89
N VAL A 64 -44.10 44.16 -21.92
CA VAL A 64 -45.14 43.55 -22.78
C VAL A 64 -44.63 43.42 -24.22
N GLY A 65 -44.52 42.19 -24.71
CA GLY A 65 -43.96 41.86 -26.04
C GLY A 65 -42.44 41.70 -26.09
N GLY A 66 -41.76 41.46 -24.96
CA GLY A 66 -40.29 41.26 -24.92
C GLY A 66 -39.47 42.55 -24.97
N ARG A 67 -40.10 43.71 -24.74
CA ARG A 67 -39.45 45.02 -24.85
C ARG A 67 -38.53 45.30 -23.66
N ILE A 68 -37.32 45.77 -23.95
CA ILE A 68 -36.35 46.18 -22.93
C ILE A 68 -36.79 47.51 -22.31
N ARG A 69 -36.96 47.52 -20.99
CA ARG A 69 -37.33 48.70 -20.21
C ARG A 69 -36.11 49.33 -19.54
N LYS A 70 -36.28 50.56 -19.08
CA LYS A 70 -35.28 51.28 -18.27
C LYS A 70 -34.77 50.46 -17.09
N GLN A 71 -35.66 49.72 -16.42
CA GLN A 71 -35.34 48.89 -15.26
C GLN A 71 -34.40 47.73 -15.65
N ASP A 72 -34.57 47.15 -16.84
CA ASP A 72 -33.76 46.03 -17.31
C ASP A 72 -32.31 46.45 -17.61
N VAL A 73 -32.12 47.65 -18.18
CA VAL A 73 -30.79 48.23 -18.42
C VAL A 73 -30.07 48.58 -17.12
N LEU A 74 -30.79 49.14 -16.15
CA LEU A 74 -30.20 49.47 -14.84
C LEU A 74 -29.86 48.20 -14.05
N ALA A 75 -30.69 47.16 -14.11
CA ALA A 75 -30.40 45.88 -13.48
C ALA A 75 -29.18 45.20 -14.10
N ALA A 76 -29.05 45.23 -15.43
CA ALA A 76 -27.89 44.70 -16.13
C ALA A 76 -26.60 45.49 -15.82
N ALA A 77 -26.70 46.83 -15.71
CA ALA A 77 -25.56 47.68 -15.33
C ALA A 77 -25.10 47.41 -13.89
N GLU A 78 -26.02 47.22 -12.94
CA GLU A 78 -25.68 46.90 -11.55
C GLU A 78 -25.13 45.48 -11.42
N ALA A 79 -25.67 44.50 -12.16
CA ALA A 79 -25.12 43.15 -12.21
C ALA A 79 -23.68 43.14 -12.79
N ALA A 80 -23.40 43.95 -13.80
CA ALA A 80 -22.05 44.11 -14.35
C ALA A 80 -21.07 44.76 -13.36
N LYS A 81 -21.53 45.76 -12.58
CA LYS A 81 -20.72 46.38 -11.51
C LYS A 81 -20.48 45.42 -10.35
N GLU A 82 -21.47 44.59 -9.99
CA GLU A 82 -21.32 43.61 -8.93
C GLU A 82 -20.40 42.45 -9.35
N ALA A 83 -20.43 42.05 -10.62
CA ALA A 83 -19.48 41.11 -11.21
C ALA A 83 -18.05 41.69 -11.25
N ALA A 84 -17.89 42.97 -11.59
CA ALA A 84 -16.59 43.65 -11.54
C ALA A 84 -16.05 43.80 -10.10
N ARG A 85 -16.93 43.96 -9.11
CA ARG A 85 -16.56 44.03 -7.69
C ARG A 85 -16.15 42.66 -7.12
N LYS A 86 -16.76 41.57 -7.58
CA LYS A 86 -16.34 40.19 -7.26
C LYS A 86 -15.06 39.75 -7.98
N ALA A 87 -14.64 40.45 -9.03
CA ALA A 87 -13.40 40.20 -9.76
C ALA A 87 -12.20 41.02 -9.25
N ALA A 88 -12.40 41.94 -8.29
CA ALA A 88 -11.37 42.83 -7.75
C ALA A 88 -10.90 42.47 -6.32
N GLU A 89 -11.27 41.28 -5.82
CA GLU A 89 -10.73 40.74 -4.57
C GLU A 89 -9.50 39.88 -4.89
N PRO A 90 -8.33 40.11 -4.25
CA PRO A 90 -7.12 39.34 -4.55
C PRO A 90 -7.35 37.86 -4.18
N PRO A 91 -6.96 36.89 -5.02
CA PRO A 91 -7.05 35.49 -4.64
C PRO A 91 -6.13 35.25 -3.44
N ALA A 92 -6.71 34.76 -2.34
CA ALA A 92 -5.94 34.21 -1.23
C ALA A 92 -4.99 33.13 -1.76
N PRO A 93 -3.75 33.01 -1.24
CA PRO A 93 -2.79 32.05 -1.74
C PRO A 93 -3.40 30.64 -1.68
N ALA A 94 -3.42 29.96 -2.82
CA ALA A 94 -3.83 28.56 -2.89
C ALA A 94 -2.98 27.76 -1.89
N PRO A 95 -3.58 26.93 -1.02
CA PRO A 95 -2.81 26.08 -0.14
C PRO A 95 -1.91 25.20 -1.00
N ALA A 96 -0.61 25.23 -0.71
CA ALA A 96 0.35 24.31 -1.31
C ALA A 96 -0.20 22.87 -1.21
N PRO A 97 0.04 21.99 -2.20
CA PRO A 97 -0.39 20.61 -2.12
C PRO A 97 0.10 20.03 -0.79
N ALA A 98 -0.83 19.65 0.07
CA ALA A 98 -0.50 19.05 1.35
C ALA A 98 0.44 17.89 1.07
N ALA A 99 1.65 17.93 1.66
CA ALA A 99 2.53 16.78 1.69
C ALA A 99 1.70 15.59 2.18
N PRO A 100 1.80 14.41 1.53
CA PRO A 100 1.02 13.25 1.93
C PRO A 100 1.21 13.02 3.43
N ALA A 101 0.09 13.10 4.16
CA ALA A 101 0.08 12.93 5.60
C ALA A 101 0.82 11.63 5.94
N ALA A 102 1.81 11.74 6.84
CA ALA A 102 2.45 10.57 7.41
C ALA A 102 1.35 9.63 7.94
N PRO A 103 1.43 8.31 7.72
CA PRO A 103 0.46 7.38 8.25
C PRO A 103 0.31 7.63 9.75
N ALA A 104 -0.91 7.93 10.20
CA ALA A 104 -1.18 8.12 11.62
C ALA A 104 -0.70 6.88 12.38
N ALA A 105 0.22 7.09 13.33
CA ALA A 105 0.66 6.02 14.22
C ALA A 105 -0.58 5.46 14.93
N LYS A 106 -0.73 4.13 14.94
CA LYS A 106 -1.79 3.50 15.73
C LYS A 106 -1.64 3.95 17.19
N PRO A 107 -2.73 4.27 17.91
CA PRO A 107 -2.65 4.57 19.33
C PRO A 107 -1.95 3.42 20.05
N ALA A 108 -0.89 3.74 20.80
CA ALA A 108 -0.28 2.77 21.69
C ALA A 108 -1.32 2.35 22.76
N PRO A 109 -1.28 1.10 23.26
CA PRO A 109 -2.09 0.71 24.40
C PRO A 109 -1.84 1.67 25.59
N ASP A 110 -2.89 2.08 26.29
CA ASP A 110 -2.76 2.86 27.52
C ASP A 110 -2.29 1.94 28.65
N GLU A 111 -0.99 1.98 28.92
CA GLU A 111 -0.32 1.17 29.93
C GLU A 111 -0.02 1.98 31.21
N SER A 112 -0.60 3.19 31.36
CA SER A 112 -0.28 4.14 32.44
C SER A 112 -0.51 3.56 33.85
N GLY A 113 -1.49 2.67 34.00
CA GLY A 113 -1.81 1.99 35.26
C GLY A 113 -0.82 0.90 35.69
N LYS A 114 0.16 0.53 34.85
CA LYS A 114 1.12 -0.55 35.17
C LYS A 114 2.34 -0.08 35.96
N ARG A 115 2.53 1.22 36.15
CA ARG A 115 3.69 1.75 36.87
C ARG A 115 3.63 1.29 38.33
N GLY A 116 4.60 0.46 38.75
CA GLY A 116 4.71 -0.03 40.13
C GLY A 116 3.89 -1.28 40.44
N THR A 117 3.27 -1.92 39.44
CA THR A 117 2.56 -3.19 39.62
C THR A 117 3.47 -4.39 39.33
N THR A 118 3.14 -5.53 39.93
CA THR A 118 3.75 -6.84 39.60
C THR A 118 2.68 -7.74 39.06
N GLU A 119 2.85 -8.22 37.83
CA GLU A 119 1.91 -9.11 37.15
C GLU A 119 2.60 -10.41 36.75
N LYS A 120 1.88 -11.53 36.85
CA LYS A 120 2.38 -12.81 36.36
C LYS A 120 2.41 -12.80 34.83
N MET A 121 3.51 -13.25 34.24
CA MET A 121 3.57 -13.45 32.79
C MET A 121 2.45 -14.38 32.32
N SER A 122 1.86 -14.07 31.17
CA SER A 122 0.96 -15.00 30.50
C SER A 122 1.72 -16.28 30.12
N ARG A 123 1.02 -17.42 30.06
CA ARG A 123 1.64 -18.71 29.68
C ARG A 123 2.39 -18.61 28.35
N LEU A 124 1.80 -17.96 27.35
CA LEU A 124 2.43 -17.75 26.04
C LEU A 124 3.72 -16.92 26.18
N ARG A 125 3.69 -15.83 26.96
CA ARG A 125 4.87 -14.98 27.18
C ARG A 125 6.00 -15.74 27.88
N SER A 126 5.69 -16.57 28.88
CA SER A 126 6.68 -17.40 29.57
C SER A 126 7.35 -18.41 28.63
N ILE A 127 6.58 -19.05 27.74
CA ILE A 127 7.12 -19.98 26.73
C ILE A 127 8.06 -19.26 25.76
N ILE A 128 7.63 -18.10 25.25
CA ILE A 128 8.45 -17.29 24.33
C ILE A 128 9.75 -16.86 25.03
N ALA A 129 9.67 -16.38 26.27
CA ALA A 129 10.85 -15.97 27.03
C ALA A 129 11.87 -17.11 27.18
N GLY A 130 11.42 -18.32 27.54
CA GLY A 130 12.27 -19.50 27.61
C GLY A 130 12.96 -19.81 26.27
N ARG A 131 12.19 -19.85 25.17
CA ARG A 131 12.72 -20.14 23.82
C ARG A 131 13.73 -19.09 23.33
N MET A 132 13.52 -17.81 23.64
CA MET A 132 14.46 -16.75 23.23
C MET A 132 15.78 -16.85 23.99
N VAL A 133 15.74 -17.14 25.29
CA VAL A 133 16.95 -17.38 26.07
C VAL A 133 17.67 -18.65 25.59
N GLU A 134 16.93 -19.72 25.36
CA GLU A 134 17.46 -20.97 24.79
C GLU A 134 18.16 -20.73 23.45
N SER A 135 17.58 -19.92 22.56
CA SER A 135 18.21 -19.57 21.29
C SER A 135 19.55 -18.85 21.45
N LEU A 136 19.64 -17.90 22.39
CA LEU A 136 20.87 -17.17 22.69
C LEU A 136 21.94 -18.05 23.35
N GLN A 137 21.53 -19.02 24.17
CA GLN A 137 22.45 -19.99 24.80
C GLN A 137 22.91 -21.07 23.82
N THR A 138 22.08 -21.39 22.83
CA THR A 138 22.35 -22.44 21.84
C THR A 138 23.22 -21.91 20.71
N ALA A 139 22.84 -20.81 20.07
CA ALA A 139 23.53 -20.28 18.90
C ALA A 139 24.61 -19.24 19.27
N ALA A 140 25.76 -19.30 18.59
CA ALA A 140 26.76 -18.24 18.68
C ALA A 140 26.35 -17.09 17.75
N GLN A 141 25.39 -16.28 18.18
CA GLN A 141 24.76 -15.29 17.30
C GLN A 141 25.68 -14.10 16.99
N LEU A 142 25.82 -13.77 15.71
CA LEU A 142 26.44 -12.53 15.23
C LEU A 142 25.48 -11.86 14.23
N THR A 143 25.45 -10.52 14.23
CA THR A 143 24.62 -9.74 13.30
C THR A 143 25.49 -8.95 12.34
N ALA A 144 25.24 -9.10 11.04
CA ALA A 144 25.77 -8.26 9.99
C ALA A 144 24.66 -7.37 9.42
N THR A 145 24.98 -6.13 9.04
CA THR A 145 24.00 -5.15 8.53
C THR A 145 24.53 -4.47 7.28
N VAL A 146 23.64 -4.25 6.30
CA VAL A 146 23.90 -3.48 5.08
C VAL A 146 22.82 -2.42 4.86
N GLU A 147 23.19 -1.33 4.19
CA GLU A 147 22.22 -0.39 3.62
C GLU A 147 21.82 -0.84 2.21
N VAL A 148 20.56 -0.67 1.84
CA VAL A 148 19.99 -1.05 0.54
C VAL A 148 19.19 0.12 -0.03
N ASP A 149 19.46 0.47 -1.30
CA ASP A 149 18.66 1.44 -2.07
C ASP A 149 17.45 0.73 -2.70
N LEU A 150 16.25 0.97 -2.17
CA LEU A 150 15.00 0.43 -2.69
C LEU A 150 14.29 1.38 -3.66
N THR A 151 14.95 2.44 -4.14
CA THR A 151 14.35 3.45 -5.05
C THR A 151 13.78 2.81 -6.32
N ALA A 152 14.46 1.83 -6.91
CA ALA A 152 13.98 1.12 -8.10
C ALA A 152 12.68 0.36 -7.81
N ILE A 153 12.64 -0.39 -6.70
CA ILE A 153 11.45 -1.12 -6.23
C ILE A 153 10.32 -0.16 -5.86
N SER A 154 10.62 0.96 -5.21
CA SER A 154 9.63 2.01 -4.90
C SER A 154 8.96 2.56 -6.16
N LYS A 155 9.75 2.85 -7.21
CA LYS A 155 9.22 3.32 -8.50
C LYS A 155 8.36 2.25 -9.16
N LEU A 156 8.82 1.00 -9.21
CA LEU A 156 8.06 -0.12 -9.76
C LEU A 156 6.73 -0.31 -9.02
N ARG A 157 6.81 -0.43 -7.69
CA ARG A 157 5.65 -0.56 -6.81
C ARG A 157 4.67 0.60 -6.99
N GLY A 158 5.16 1.82 -7.15
CA GLY A 158 4.35 3.00 -7.42
C GLY A 158 3.49 2.86 -8.69
N LYS A 159 3.98 2.16 -9.72
CA LYS A 159 3.26 1.91 -10.97
C LYS A 159 2.22 0.79 -10.85
N VAL A 160 2.51 -0.28 -10.11
CA VAL A 160 1.72 -1.52 -10.16
C VAL A 160 0.85 -1.80 -8.93
N LYS A 161 1.09 -1.14 -7.78
CA LYS A 161 0.45 -1.48 -6.49
C LYS A 161 -1.09 -1.41 -6.53
N ASP A 162 -1.65 -0.45 -7.26
CA ASP A 162 -3.09 -0.18 -7.25
C ASP A 162 -3.83 -1.21 -8.11
N GLU A 163 -3.26 -1.55 -9.27
CA GLU A 163 -3.76 -2.64 -10.10
C GLU A 163 -3.61 -3.99 -9.39
N PHE A 164 -2.44 -4.24 -8.78
CA PHE A 164 -2.21 -5.45 -8.00
C PHE A 164 -3.25 -5.60 -6.89
N ARG A 165 -3.53 -4.52 -6.15
CA ARG A 165 -4.55 -4.53 -5.10
C ARG A 165 -5.95 -4.82 -5.65
N ARG A 166 -6.29 -4.26 -6.81
CA ARG A 166 -7.57 -4.52 -7.47
C ARG A 166 -7.69 -5.99 -7.91
N ARG A 167 -6.62 -6.59 -8.42
CA ARG A 167 -6.62 -7.96 -8.94
C ARG A 167 -6.54 -9.02 -7.83
N GLU A 168 -5.66 -8.83 -6.87
CA GLU A 168 -5.32 -9.84 -5.86
C GLU A 168 -6.03 -9.62 -4.52
N GLY A 169 -6.69 -8.46 -4.33
CA GLY A 169 -7.36 -8.11 -3.07
C GLY A 169 -6.43 -7.78 -1.91
N THR A 170 -5.11 -7.77 -2.12
CA THR A 170 -4.10 -7.45 -1.11
C THR A 170 -3.08 -6.42 -1.59
N GLY A 171 -2.41 -5.75 -0.65
CA GLY A 171 -1.40 -4.74 -0.95
C GLY A 171 -0.05 -5.36 -1.30
N LEU A 172 0.58 -4.85 -2.36
CA LEU A 172 1.97 -5.16 -2.66
C LEU A 172 2.86 -4.39 -1.66
N THR A 173 3.66 -5.08 -0.85
CA THR A 173 4.55 -4.48 0.17
C THR A 173 6.02 -4.68 -0.19
N TYR A 174 6.92 -3.85 0.36
CA TYR A 174 8.37 -4.04 0.21
C TYR A 174 8.84 -5.40 0.75
N LEU A 175 8.19 -5.90 1.81
CA LEU A 175 8.49 -7.19 2.40
C LEU A 175 8.35 -8.33 1.39
N ALA A 176 7.40 -8.29 0.45
CA ALA A 176 7.26 -9.32 -0.58
C ALA A 176 8.48 -9.39 -1.52
N PHE A 177 9.03 -8.24 -1.91
CA PHE A 177 10.24 -8.17 -2.73
C PHE A 177 11.47 -8.64 -1.95
N ILE A 178 11.59 -8.24 -0.68
CA ILE A 178 12.67 -8.67 0.22
C ILE A 178 12.63 -10.17 0.46
N SER A 179 11.44 -10.71 0.74
CA SER A 179 11.21 -12.15 0.87
C SER A 179 11.60 -12.90 -0.41
N LYS A 180 11.23 -12.39 -1.59
CA LYS A 180 11.62 -12.99 -2.88
C LYS A 180 13.15 -13.01 -3.03
N ALA A 181 13.82 -11.88 -2.87
CA ALA A 181 15.28 -11.78 -2.96
C ALA A 181 15.98 -12.68 -1.92
N ALA A 182 15.45 -12.76 -0.70
CA ALA A 182 15.98 -13.65 0.34
C ALA A 182 15.84 -15.12 -0.06
N THR A 183 14.68 -15.55 -0.56
CA THR A 183 14.49 -16.95 -1.00
C THR A 183 15.36 -17.33 -2.20
N GLU A 184 15.59 -16.41 -3.14
CA GLU A 184 16.53 -16.63 -4.25
C GLU A 184 17.97 -16.76 -3.74
N ALA A 185 18.37 -15.93 -2.77
CA ALA A 185 19.67 -16.03 -2.14
C ALA A 185 19.82 -17.33 -1.34
N LEU A 186 18.80 -17.77 -0.59
CA LEU A 186 18.87 -19.02 0.19
C LEU A 186 19.21 -20.24 -0.70
N LYS A 187 18.68 -20.29 -1.92
CA LYS A 187 19.02 -21.34 -2.91
C LYS A 187 20.51 -21.34 -3.29
N ALA A 188 21.13 -20.16 -3.37
CA ALA A 188 22.56 -20.01 -3.67
C ALA A 188 23.46 -20.21 -2.43
N PHE A 189 22.92 -20.06 -1.23
CA PHE A 189 23.65 -20.13 0.04
C PHE A 189 23.01 -21.15 0.99
N PRO A 190 23.06 -22.47 0.69
CA PRO A 190 22.33 -23.50 1.43
C PRO A 190 22.74 -23.61 2.91
N ALA A 191 23.94 -23.18 3.30
CA ALA A 191 24.36 -23.11 4.70
C ALA A 191 23.54 -22.11 5.52
N ILE A 192 22.98 -21.06 4.90
CA ILE A 192 22.06 -20.12 5.57
C ILE A 192 20.68 -20.77 5.75
N ASN A 193 20.26 -21.63 4.81
CA ASN A 193 19.02 -22.40 4.85
C ASN A 193 19.21 -23.79 5.48
N ALA A 194 20.09 -23.91 6.48
CA ALA A 194 20.36 -25.15 7.18
C ALA A 194 20.10 -25.01 8.68
N SER A 195 20.16 -26.12 9.41
CA SER A 195 20.07 -26.17 10.87
C SER A 195 21.15 -27.09 11.45
N ILE A 196 21.47 -26.91 12.72
CA ILE A 196 22.37 -27.80 13.46
C ILE A 196 21.52 -28.78 14.26
N ASP A 197 21.75 -30.07 14.08
CA ASP A 197 21.14 -31.14 14.88
C ASP A 197 22.25 -32.00 15.51
N GLY A 198 22.49 -31.77 16.80
CA GLY A 198 23.61 -32.36 17.52
C GLY A 198 24.94 -31.98 16.88
N GLY A 199 25.66 -32.98 16.35
CA GLY A 199 26.92 -32.78 15.61
C GLY A 199 26.77 -32.68 14.10
N ASN A 200 25.55 -32.75 13.57
CA ASN A 200 25.27 -32.76 12.13
C ASN A 200 24.76 -31.40 11.66
N VAL A 201 25.01 -31.12 10.37
CA VAL A 201 24.37 -30.02 9.65
C VAL A 201 23.26 -30.61 8.80
N VAL A 202 22.03 -30.13 8.99
CA VAL A 202 20.85 -30.50 8.22
C VAL A 202 20.59 -29.41 7.19
N TYR A 203 20.88 -29.70 5.92
CA TYR A 203 20.53 -28.85 4.79
C TYR A 203 19.09 -29.12 4.36
N HIS A 204 18.29 -28.07 4.26
CA HIS A 204 16.88 -28.19 3.85
C HIS A 204 16.75 -28.22 2.31
N ASP A 205 15.77 -28.96 1.81
CA ASP A 205 15.50 -29.16 0.38
C ASP A 205 14.59 -28.08 -0.22
N ALA A 206 14.01 -27.22 0.63
CA ALA A 206 13.17 -26.11 0.24
C ALA A 206 13.35 -24.90 1.18
N GLU A 207 13.00 -23.72 0.68
CA GLU A 207 12.90 -22.51 1.50
C GLU A 207 11.50 -22.39 2.09
N HIS A 208 11.38 -22.56 3.41
CA HIS A 208 10.16 -22.29 4.16
C HIS A 208 10.35 -21.03 4.99
N LEU A 209 9.58 -19.99 4.67
CA LEU A 209 9.83 -18.67 5.21
C LEU A 209 8.91 -18.38 6.40
N GLY A 210 9.47 -18.33 7.59
CA GLY A 210 8.81 -17.79 8.77
C GLY A 210 8.71 -16.26 8.67
N ILE A 211 7.51 -15.70 8.82
CA ILE A 211 7.30 -14.25 8.81
C ILE A 211 6.79 -13.83 10.18
N ALA A 212 7.55 -12.98 10.88
CA ALA A 212 7.13 -12.49 12.18
C ALA A 212 5.93 -11.52 12.03
N VAL A 213 4.84 -11.82 12.72
CA VAL A 213 3.61 -11.04 12.72
C VAL A 213 3.31 -10.60 14.15
N ASP A 214 3.20 -9.28 14.33
CA ASP A 214 2.73 -8.70 15.58
C ASP A 214 1.20 -8.84 15.70
N THR A 215 0.76 -9.40 16.82
CA THR A 215 -0.65 -9.66 17.12
C THR A 215 -0.99 -9.17 18.53
N PRO A 216 -2.27 -8.97 18.87
CA PRO A 216 -2.67 -8.58 20.23
C PRO A 216 -2.21 -9.55 21.33
N ARG A 217 -1.91 -10.82 20.99
CA ARG A 217 -1.43 -11.83 21.94
C ARG A 217 0.10 -11.89 22.04
N GLY A 218 0.79 -11.12 21.22
CA GLY A 218 2.24 -11.11 21.07
C GLY A 218 2.70 -11.51 19.67
N LEU A 219 4.01 -11.55 19.50
CA LEU A 219 4.66 -11.93 18.24
C LEU A 219 4.49 -13.43 17.98
N ILE A 220 4.07 -13.78 16.77
CA ILE A 220 4.03 -15.15 16.26
C ILE A 220 4.73 -15.22 14.91
N VAL A 221 5.16 -16.41 14.50
CA VAL A 221 5.91 -16.60 13.25
C VAL A 221 5.21 -17.65 12.38
N PRO A 222 4.15 -17.28 11.65
CA PRO A 222 3.58 -18.15 10.62
C PRO A 222 4.57 -18.44 9.49
N VAL A 223 4.40 -19.58 8.84
CA VAL A 223 5.33 -20.12 7.83
C VAL A 223 4.69 -20.16 6.45
N ILE A 224 5.38 -19.56 5.48
CA ILE A 224 5.10 -19.72 4.05
C ILE A 224 5.90 -20.93 3.56
N LYS A 225 5.23 -22.06 3.36
CA LYS A 225 5.85 -23.28 2.83
C LYS A 225 6.20 -23.09 1.35
N ASN A 226 7.31 -23.68 0.91
CA ASN A 226 7.85 -23.59 -0.46
C ASN A 226 7.92 -22.15 -0.99
N ALA A 227 8.33 -21.21 -0.14
CA ALA A 227 8.42 -19.80 -0.49
C ALA A 227 9.37 -19.56 -1.67
N GLY A 228 10.40 -20.40 -1.83
CA GLY A 228 11.36 -20.34 -2.94
C GLY A 228 10.76 -20.56 -4.33
N ASP A 229 9.58 -21.17 -4.42
CA ASP A 229 8.91 -21.44 -5.70
C ASP A 229 7.86 -20.38 -6.06
N LEU A 230 7.60 -19.45 -5.13
CA LEU A 230 6.64 -18.38 -5.33
C LEU A 230 7.28 -17.18 -6.04
N ASN A 231 6.45 -16.50 -6.83
CA ASN A 231 6.75 -15.15 -7.32
C ASN A 231 6.39 -14.10 -6.26
N VAL A 232 6.75 -12.83 -6.48
CA VAL A 232 6.47 -11.72 -5.55
C VAL A 232 4.98 -11.61 -5.23
N GLY A 233 4.11 -11.81 -6.22
CA GLY A 233 2.66 -11.77 -6.03
C GLY A 233 2.14 -12.88 -5.10
N GLY A 234 2.62 -14.11 -5.30
CA GLY A 234 2.31 -15.26 -4.46
C GLY A 234 2.78 -15.07 -3.02
N ILE A 235 4.01 -14.59 -2.84
CA ILE A 235 4.55 -14.25 -1.52
C ILE A 235 3.70 -13.15 -0.85
N ALA A 236 3.36 -12.08 -1.57
CA ALA A 236 2.55 -10.99 -1.03
C ALA A 236 1.18 -11.46 -0.54
N LYS A 237 0.52 -12.35 -1.29
CA LYS A 237 -0.76 -12.95 -0.91
C LYS A 237 -0.64 -13.81 0.35
N GLN A 238 0.38 -14.66 0.42
CA GLN A 238 0.65 -15.51 1.58
C GLN A 238 0.95 -14.70 2.85
N ILE A 239 1.82 -13.68 2.76
CA ILE A 239 2.10 -12.76 3.86
C ILE A 239 0.80 -12.11 4.36
N SER A 240 -0.02 -11.60 3.43
CA SER A 240 -1.25 -10.91 3.78
C SER A 240 -2.26 -11.82 4.47
N ASP A 241 -2.44 -13.04 3.96
CA ASP A 241 -3.36 -14.03 4.53
C ASP A 241 -2.91 -14.44 5.94
N LEU A 242 -1.64 -14.84 6.09
CA LEU A 242 -1.09 -15.26 7.37
C LEU A 242 -1.10 -14.13 8.40
N ALA A 243 -0.84 -12.89 7.98
CA ALA A 243 -0.91 -11.74 8.87
C ALA A 243 -2.35 -11.45 9.32
N ALA A 244 -3.33 -11.56 8.42
CA ALA A 244 -4.75 -11.37 8.77
C ALA A 244 -5.21 -12.46 9.75
N ARG A 245 -4.97 -13.73 9.41
CA ARG A 245 -5.34 -14.87 10.26
C ARG A 245 -4.57 -14.89 11.58
N GLY A 246 -3.32 -14.41 11.61
CA GLY A 246 -2.55 -14.27 12.84
C GLY A 246 -3.17 -13.27 13.81
N ARG A 247 -3.57 -12.10 13.33
CA ARG A 247 -4.27 -11.09 14.16
C ARG A 247 -5.64 -11.57 14.63
N ASP A 248 -6.34 -12.34 13.79
CA ASP A 248 -7.64 -12.94 14.11
C ASP A 248 -7.56 -14.22 14.95
N ASN A 249 -6.35 -14.71 15.28
CA ASN A 249 -6.12 -15.96 15.99
C ASN A 249 -6.74 -17.19 15.28
N LYS A 250 -6.58 -17.26 13.96
CA LYS A 250 -7.10 -18.32 13.06
C LYS A 250 -5.98 -19.13 12.38
N LEU A 251 -4.76 -19.10 12.92
CA LEU A 251 -3.65 -19.92 12.42
C LEU A 251 -3.67 -21.30 13.07
N GLY A 252 -3.46 -22.33 12.27
CA GLY A 252 -3.30 -23.71 12.73
C GLY A 252 -1.87 -24.00 13.23
N PRO A 253 -1.67 -25.09 14.00
CA PRO A 253 -0.34 -25.49 14.49
C PRO A 253 0.69 -25.76 13.38
N ASP A 254 0.26 -26.37 12.28
CA ASP A 254 1.12 -26.73 11.14
C ASP A 254 1.63 -25.52 10.35
N GLU A 255 1.05 -24.35 10.61
CA GLU A 255 1.43 -23.07 10.00
C GLU A 255 2.40 -22.29 10.89
N LEU A 256 2.67 -22.76 12.11
CA LEU A 256 3.58 -22.14 13.08
C LEU A 256 4.87 -22.95 13.25
N SER A 257 5.11 -23.94 12.39
CA SER A 257 6.24 -24.85 12.44
C SER A 257 6.83 -25.11 11.05
N GLY A 258 8.09 -25.54 11.02
CA GLY A 258 8.78 -25.94 9.78
C GLY A 258 9.39 -24.78 8.97
N ALA A 259 9.55 -23.59 9.55
CA ALA A 259 10.35 -22.55 8.89
C ALA A 259 11.82 -22.97 8.85
N THR A 260 12.47 -22.78 7.71
CA THR A 260 13.92 -23.00 7.53
C THR A 260 14.70 -21.69 7.61
N PHE A 261 14.04 -20.57 7.28
CA PHE A 261 14.56 -19.21 7.47
C PHE A 261 13.46 -18.27 8.00
N THR A 262 13.82 -17.24 8.77
CA THR A 262 12.84 -16.29 9.34
C THR A 262 13.12 -14.87 8.86
N ILE A 263 12.07 -14.09 8.60
CA ILE A 263 12.14 -12.64 8.39
C ILE A 263 11.29 -11.93 9.44
N THR A 264 11.84 -10.87 10.02
CA THR A 264 11.13 -9.96 10.92
C THR A 264 11.23 -8.53 10.42
N ASN A 265 10.15 -7.76 10.58
CA ASN A 265 10.08 -6.38 10.13
C ASN A 265 9.75 -5.45 11.31
N TYR A 266 10.77 -4.78 11.82
CA TYR A 266 10.64 -3.73 12.84
C TYR A 266 10.49 -2.32 12.21
N GLY A 267 10.78 -2.20 10.92
CA GLY A 267 10.69 -0.94 10.17
C GLY A 267 9.30 -0.33 10.11
N SER A 268 8.23 -1.11 10.28
CA SER A 268 6.86 -0.59 10.33
C SER A 268 6.60 0.36 11.50
N ALA A 269 7.42 0.29 12.55
CA ALA A 269 7.37 1.20 13.70
C ALA A 269 8.39 2.34 13.63
N GLY A 270 9.18 2.43 12.54
CA GLY A 270 10.22 3.46 12.37
C GLY A 270 11.61 3.04 12.83
N THR A 271 11.79 1.83 13.36
CA THR A 271 13.11 1.31 13.77
C THR A 271 14.03 1.16 12.55
N LEU A 272 15.21 1.77 12.60
CA LEU A 272 16.17 1.76 11.49
C LEU A 272 16.85 0.41 11.33
N PHE A 273 17.38 -0.17 12.40
CA PHE A 273 18.02 -1.48 12.43
C PHE A 273 17.86 -2.09 13.83
N ASP A 274 17.95 -3.41 13.91
CA ASP A 274 17.89 -4.19 15.15
C ASP A 274 18.69 -5.49 14.97
N THR A 275 19.03 -6.15 16.08
CA THR A 275 19.72 -7.45 16.10
C THR A 275 18.72 -8.55 16.45
N PRO A 276 17.98 -9.09 15.46
CA PRO A 276 16.94 -10.07 15.74
C PRO A 276 17.51 -11.36 16.32
N VAL A 277 16.81 -11.95 17.29
CA VAL A 277 17.18 -13.26 17.87
C VAL A 277 16.70 -14.37 16.95
N ILE A 278 17.57 -15.34 16.66
CA ILE A 278 17.25 -16.50 15.83
C ILE A 278 16.06 -17.28 16.41
N ASN A 279 15.11 -17.66 15.56
CA ASN A 279 14.06 -18.60 15.92
C ASN A 279 14.59 -20.04 15.72
N GLN A 280 14.89 -20.76 16.80
CA GLN A 280 15.41 -22.13 16.69
C GLN A 280 14.38 -23.06 15.99
N PRO A 281 14.84 -24.03 15.16
CA PRO A 281 16.23 -24.43 14.90
C PRO A 281 16.89 -23.75 13.69
N ASN A 282 16.33 -22.66 13.16
CA ASN A 282 16.89 -21.96 12.00
C ASN A 282 18.34 -21.51 12.27
N SER A 283 19.19 -21.45 11.24
CA SER A 283 20.56 -20.91 11.38
C SER A 283 20.66 -19.40 11.11
N GLY A 284 19.56 -18.76 10.70
CA GLY A 284 19.55 -17.33 10.42
C GLY A 284 18.17 -16.68 10.46
N ILE A 285 18.18 -15.38 10.71
CA ILE A 285 17.00 -14.50 10.68
C ILE A 285 17.36 -13.16 10.05
N LEU A 286 16.53 -12.69 9.12
CA LEU A 286 16.66 -11.40 8.45
C LEU A 286 15.73 -10.36 9.09
N GLY A 287 16.29 -9.25 9.54
CA GLY A 287 15.58 -8.06 10.00
C GLY A 287 15.49 -7.01 8.91
N THR A 288 14.30 -6.42 8.72
CA THR A 288 14.09 -5.29 7.81
C THR A 288 13.77 -4.02 8.57
N GLY A 289 14.56 -2.98 8.33
CA GLY A 289 14.42 -1.65 8.90
C GLY A 289 13.37 -0.77 8.24
N ALA A 290 13.25 0.44 8.77
CA ALA A 290 12.38 1.46 8.21
C ALA A 290 12.91 1.94 6.85
N LEU A 291 11.99 2.14 5.91
CA LEU A 291 12.30 2.78 4.64
C LEU A 291 12.28 4.30 4.82
N VAL A 292 13.43 4.94 4.63
CA VAL A 292 13.60 6.38 4.85
C VAL A 292 14.20 7.06 3.63
N LYS A 293 13.69 8.25 3.30
CA LYS A 293 14.30 9.09 2.27
C LYS A 293 15.60 9.68 2.80
N ARG A 294 16.72 9.46 2.11
CA ARG A 294 18.04 10.00 2.48
C ARG A 294 18.72 10.65 1.28
N PRO A 295 19.44 11.78 1.47
CA PRO A 295 20.39 12.25 0.48
C PRO A 295 21.59 11.29 0.44
N VAL A 296 21.88 10.74 -0.73
CA VAL A 296 22.97 9.78 -0.95
C VAL A 296 23.78 10.22 -2.17
N VAL A 297 25.10 10.08 -2.09
CA VAL A 297 25.98 10.28 -3.24
C VAL A 297 25.82 9.10 -4.20
N VAL A 298 25.52 9.39 -5.46
CA VAL A 298 25.44 8.40 -6.54
C VAL A 298 26.41 8.80 -7.64
N SER A 299 27.24 7.85 -8.04
CA SER A 299 28.20 8.00 -9.11
C SER A 299 27.58 7.54 -10.43
N ASP A 300 27.76 8.31 -11.50
CA ASP A 300 27.39 7.88 -12.85
C ASP A 300 28.43 6.92 -13.46
N GLN A 301 28.17 6.43 -14.68
CA GLN A 301 29.08 5.53 -15.40
C GLN A 301 30.45 6.14 -15.73
N PHE A 302 30.59 7.47 -15.61
CA PHE A 302 31.82 8.21 -15.86
C PHE A 302 32.54 8.59 -14.56
N GLY A 303 32.00 8.20 -13.40
CA GLY A 303 32.55 8.48 -12.08
C GLY A 303 32.21 9.88 -11.55
N ASN A 304 31.23 10.59 -12.13
CA ASN A 304 30.78 11.87 -11.60
C ASN A 304 29.81 11.64 -10.43
N ASP A 305 30.09 12.30 -9.30
CA ASP A 305 29.25 12.21 -8.11
C ASP A 305 28.13 13.25 -8.12
N THR A 306 26.91 12.80 -7.83
CA THR A 306 25.75 13.67 -7.60
C THR A 306 25.02 13.27 -6.33
N ILE A 307 24.42 14.24 -5.63
CA ILE A 307 23.56 13.94 -4.48
C ILE A 307 22.14 13.71 -4.98
N ALA A 308 21.58 12.54 -4.67
CA ALA A 308 20.21 12.18 -5.00
C ALA A 308 19.42 11.76 -3.75
N ILE A 309 18.11 12.01 -3.75
CA ILE A 309 17.21 11.49 -2.72
C ILE A 309 16.87 10.04 -3.05
N ARG A 310 17.19 9.12 -2.14
CA ARG A 310 16.97 7.67 -2.29
C ARG A 310 16.10 7.12 -1.17
N ASP A 311 15.32 6.10 -1.50
CA ASP A 311 14.53 5.33 -0.53
C ASP A 311 15.43 4.24 0.07
N MET A 312 16.04 4.54 1.22
CA MET A 312 17.06 3.70 1.85
C MET A 312 16.47 2.86 2.98
N MET A 313 16.96 1.63 3.12
CA MET A 313 16.59 0.70 4.21
C MET A 313 17.84 -0.01 4.72
N TYR A 314 17.90 -0.29 6.03
CA TYR A 314 18.86 -1.25 6.57
C TYR A 314 18.26 -2.65 6.56
N ILE A 315 19.08 -3.63 6.19
CA ILE A 315 18.78 -5.04 6.33
C ILE A 315 19.86 -5.68 7.21
N SER A 316 19.44 -6.38 8.26
CA SER A 316 20.32 -7.02 9.24
C SER A 316 20.12 -8.53 9.22
N LEU A 317 21.19 -9.32 9.07
CA LEU A 317 21.17 -10.76 9.19
C LEU A 317 21.81 -11.14 10.53
N THR A 318 21.04 -11.75 11.42
CA THR A 318 21.62 -12.52 12.54
C THR A 318 21.76 -13.97 12.12
N TYR A 319 22.92 -14.57 12.37
CA TYR A 319 23.23 -15.94 11.99
C TYR A 319 23.96 -16.68 13.11
N ASP A 320 23.87 -18.01 13.10
CA ASP A 320 24.59 -18.87 14.02
C ASP A 320 26.03 -19.09 13.52
N HIS A 321 26.99 -18.44 14.18
CA HIS A 321 28.40 -18.50 13.81
C HIS A 321 29.03 -19.88 14.03
N ARG A 322 28.33 -20.84 14.66
CA ARG A 322 28.75 -22.24 14.68
C ARG A 322 28.70 -22.89 13.29
N LEU A 323 27.80 -22.43 12.42
CA LEU A 323 27.61 -22.96 11.07
C LEU A 323 28.04 -21.98 9.96
N ILE A 324 27.82 -20.68 10.19
CA ILE A 324 27.94 -19.66 9.14
C ILE A 324 29.09 -18.72 9.49
N ASP A 325 30.11 -18.67 8.65
CA ASP A 325 31.19 -17.70 8.78
C ASP A 325 30.78 -16.31 8.28
N GLY A 326 31.43 -15.27 8.80
CA GLY A 326 31.15 -13.88 8.43
C GLY A 326 31.29 -13.58 6.94
N ALA A 327 32.19 -14.27 6.22
CA ALA A 327 32.32 -14.12 4.77
C ALA A 327 31.09 -14.64 4.00
N VAL A 328 30.50 -15.74 4.46
CA VAL A 328 29.27 -16.31 3.86
C VAL A 328 28.09 -15.39 4.14
N ALA A 329 27.94 -14.94 5.39
CA ALA A 329 26.90 -13.98 5.79
C ALA A 329 26.99 -12.66 4.99
N ALA A 330 28.20 -12.12 4.81
CA ALA A 330 28.42 -10.90 4.02
C ALA A 330 28.04 -11.10 2.56
N ARG A 331 28.45 -12.21 1.93
CA ARG A 331 28.09 -12.52 0.53
C ARG A 331 26.58 -12.73 0.36
N PHE A 332 25.91 -13.37 1.31
CA PHE A 332 24.46 -13.52 1.31
C PHE A 332 23.75 -12.16 1.35
N LEU A 333 24.15 -11.27 2.27
CA LEU A 333 23.60 -9.91 2.34
C LEU A 333 23.91 -9.10 1.08
N SER A 334 25.12 -9.21 0.52
CA SER A 334 25.47 -8.56 -0.74
C SER A 334 24.62 -9.06 -1.92
N ALA A 335 24.31 -10.35 -1.98
CA ALA A 335 23.44 -10.91 -3.00
C ALA A 335 22.00 -10.37 -2.89
N ILE A 336 21.44 -10.32 -1.67
CA ILE A 336 20.13 -9.71 -1.43
C ILE A 336 20.14 -8.23 -1.81
N LYS A 337 21.17 -7.47 -1.38
CA LYS A 337 21.32 -6.05 -1.71
C LYS A 337 21.34 -5.84 -3.22
N ALA A 338 22.20 -6.57 -3.93
CA ALA A 338 22.32 -6.46 -5.39
C ALA A 338 20.98 -6.76 -6.09
N ARG A 339 20.31 -7.84 -5.68
CA ARG A 339 19.01 -8.24 -6.26
C ARG A 339 17.92 -7.18 -6.05
N LEU A 340 17.90 -6.55 -4.88
CA LEU A 340 16.92 -5.51 -4.55
C LEU A 340 17.22 -4.19 -5.27
N GLU A 341 18.50 -3.80 -5.36
CA GLU A 341 18.95 -2.56 -6.01
C GLU A 341 18.82 -2.61 -7.53
N GLU A 342 19.00 -3.78 -8.13
CA GLU A 342 18.69 -4.02 -9.54
C GLU A 342 17.21 -3.70 -9.85
N GLY A 343 16.30 -4.03 -8.92
CA GLY A 343 14.87 -3.72 -9.04
C GLY A 343 14.16 -4.40 -10.22
N ALA A 344 14.82 -5.35 -10.89
CA ALA A 344 14.29 -6.12 -12.01
C ALA A 344 13.24 -7.15 -11.55
N PHE A 345 12.05 -6.65 -11.19
CA PHE A 345 10.86 -7.46 -10.89
C PHE A 345 9.70 -7.14 -11.86
N GLY A 346 9.92 -6.24 -12.84
CA GLY A 346 8.90 -5.77 -13.78
C GLY A 346 8.20 -6.89 -14.56
N GLY A 347 8.96 -7.90 -14.99
CA GLY A 347 8.43 -9.04 -15.74
C GLY A 347 7.35 -9.84 -14.98
N GLU A 348 7.39 -9.84 -13.64
CA GLU A 348 6.34 -10.50 -12.83
C GLU A 348 5.00 -9.75 -12.84
N PHE A 349 5.01 -8.49 -13.28
CA PHE A 349 3.86 -7.60 -13.36
C PHE A 349 3.52 -7.19 -14.79
N GLY A 350 4.14 -7.81 -15.81
CA GLY A 350 3.88 -7.52 -17.22
C GLY A 350 4.48 -6.19 -17.70
N LEU A 351 5.57 -5.74 -17.09
CA LEU A 351 6.34 -4.55 -17.47
C LEU A 351 7.68 -4.91 -18.10
#